data_AF-A0A238Z0P0-F1
#
_entry.id   AF-A0A238Z0P0-F1
#
_cell.length_a   1.000
_cell.length_b   1.000
_cell.length_c   1.000
_cell.angle_alpha   90.00
_cell.angle_beta   90.00
_cell.angle_gamma   90.00
#
_symmetry.space_group_name_H-M   'P 1'
#
loop_
_entity.id
_entity.type
_entity.pdbx_description
1 polymer ?
#
loop_
_entity_poly.entity_id
_entity_poly.type
_entity_poly.pdbx_seq_one_letter_code
_entity_poly.pdbx_strand_id
1 'polypeptide(L)'
;MKKLLILTIALFSISLSAQKINWMTFEEAVEAQQITPKKIFIDAYTVWCGPCKMLDKNTFQNKDVADYVNENYYAVKFNAEGNETINFQGKTFKNPNFDATKKGRNSSHQLSAYYGISAYPTIIFLDEESNLIAPLPGYKTPQQLELYLKLFKTDDFKTLTKQDDWANYQANFKYEFVQ
;
A
#
# COMPACT_ATOMS: atom_id res chain seq x y z
N MET A 1 3.71 64.69 -9.90
CA MET A 1 4.02 63.65 -10.90
C MET A 1 3.84 62.29 -10.24
N LYS A 2 2.70 61.63 -10.47
CA LYS A 2 2.34 60.35 -9.82
C LYS A 2 2.98 59.20 -10.61
N LYS A 3 3.96 58.51 -10.04
CA LYS A 3 4.44 57.21 -10.56
C LYS A 3 3.59 56.13 -9.92
N LEU A 4 2.69 55.55 -10.70
CA LEU A 4 1.87 54.40 -10.30
C LEU A 4 2.70 53.14 -10.60
N LEU A 5 3.21 52.49 -9.56
CA LEU A 5 3.90 51.21 -9.65
C LEU A 5 2.84 50.10 -9.63
N ILE A 6 2.53 49.51 -10.79
CA ILE A 6 1.60 48.38 -10.88
C ILE A 6 2.39 47.10 -10.57
N LEU A 7 2.15 46.54 -9.38
CA LEU A 7 2.68 45.26 -8.94
C LEU A 7 1.83 44.14 -9.57
N THR A 8 2.32 43.51 -10.64
CA THR A 8 1.69 42.31 -11.22
C THR A 8 1.94 41.10 -10.31
N ILE A 9 0.94 40.75 -9.51
CA ILE A 9 0.88 39.48 -8.78
C ILE A 9 0.55 38.39 -9.81
N ALA A 10 1.53 37.55 -10.13
CA ALA A 10 1.31 36.33 -10.90
C ALA A 10 0.62 35.30 -9.99
N LEU A 11 -0.69 35.11 -10.16
CA LEU A 11 -1.39 33.96 -9.57
C LEU A 11 -0.89 32.69 -10.23
N PHE A 12 0.05 32.00 -9.59
CA PHE A 12 0.41 30.63 -9.94
C PHE A 12 -0.72 29.72 -9.43
N SER A 13 -1.64 29.36 -10.32
CA SER A 13 -2.68 28.37 -10.02
C SER A 13 -2.01 27.01 -9.84
N ILE A 14 -1.70 26.65 -8.61
CA ILE A 14 -1.26 25.29 -8.28
C ILE A 14 -2.48 24.39 -8.44
N SER A 15 -2.56 23.70 -9.58
CA SER A 15 -3.55 22.64 -9.78
C SER A 15 -3.23 21.50 -8.82
N LEU A 16 -3.88 21.47 -7.66
CA LEU A 16 -3.86 20.32 -6.76
C LEU A 16 -4.60 19.16 -7.46
N SER A 17 -3.88 18.39 -8.26
CA SER A 17 -4.39 17.11 -8.76
C SER A 17 -4.41 16.13 -7.59
N ALA A 18 -5.52 15.41 -7.42
CA ALA A 18 -5.53 14.22 -6.57
C ALA A 18 -4.53 13.22 -7.15
N GLN A 19 -3.43 12.97 -6.43
CA GLN A 19 -2.42 12.02 -6.86
C GLN A 19 -2.91 10.61 -6.55
N LYS A 20 -2.73 9.69 -7.50
CA LYS A 20 -3.01 8.26 -7.28
C LYS A 20 -1.76 7.59 -6.71
N ILE A 21 -1.92 6.47 -6.03
CA ILE A 21 -0.79 5.62 -5.67
C ILE A 21 -0.04 5.17 -6.94
N ASN A 22 1.29 5.28 -6.88
CA ASN A 22 2.23 4.84 -7.91
C ASN A 22 2.44 3.33 -7.77
N TRP A 23 1.51 2.57 -8.34
CA TRP A 23 1.57 1.12 -8.32
C TRP A 23 2.68 0.58 -9.23
N MET A 24 3.43 -0.38 -8.71
CA MET A 24 4.51 -1.10 -9.36
C MET A 24 4.15 -2.59 -9.44
N THR A 25 4.79 -3.30 -10.36
CA THR A 25 4.90 -4.76 -10.25
C THR A 25 5.73 -5.15 -9.04
N PHE A 26 5.62 -6.41 -8.61
CA PHE A 26 6.40 -6.89 -7.47
C PHE A 26 7.90 -6.79 -7.74
N GLU A 27 8.37 -7.24 -8.90
CA GLU A 27 9.78 -7.16 -9.28
C GLU A 27 10.29 -5.72 -9.36
N GLU A 28 9.55 -4.79 -9.98
CA GLU A 28 9.96 -3.38 -10.05
C GLU A 28 10.14 -2.78 -8.65
N ALA A 29 9.27 -3.10 -7.69
CA ALA A 29 9.39 -2.60 -6.32
C ALA A 29 10.64 -3.16 -5.61
N VAL A 30 10.94 -4.44 -5.81
CA VAL A 30 12.15 -5.08 -5.27
C VAL A 30 13.40 -4.50 -5.91
N GLU A 31 13.41 -4.29 -7.22
CA GLU A 31 14.53 -3.66 -7.94
C GLU A 31 14.75 -2.22 -7.46
N ALA A 32 13.69 -1.43 -7.32
CA ALA A 32 13.78 -0.06 -6.81
C ALA A 32 14.29 -0.01 -5.37
N GLN A 33 13.92 -1.00 -4.54
CA GLN A 33 14.42 -1.16 -3.18
C GLN A 33 15.93 -1.40 -3.12
N GLN A 34 16.52 -2.11 -4.09
CA GLN A 34 17.98 -2.29 -4.16
C GLN A 34 18.74 -0.99 -4.46
N ILE A 35 18.10 -0.03 -5.11
CA ILE A 35 18.70 1.27 -5.47
C ILE A 35 18.50 2.28 -4.36
N THR A 36 17.27 2.40 -3.87
CA THR A 36 16.90 3.30 -2.77
C THR A 36 16.05 2.52 -1.78
N PRO A 37 16.64 2.11 -0.63
CA PRO A 37 15.95 1.32 0.37
C PRO A 37 14.70 2.02 0.88
N LYS A 38 13.56 1.36 0.68
CA LYS A 38 12.23 1.79 1.11
C LYS A 38 11.37 0.56 1.30
N LYS A 39 10.51 0.57 2.32
CA LYS A 39 9.56 -0.52 2.62
C LYS A 39 8.60 -0.75 1.45
N ILE A 40 8.12 -1.98 1.31
CA ILE A 40 7.13 -2.34 0.28
C ILE A 40 5.75 -2.47 0.92
N PHE A 41 4.77 -1.81 0.32
CA PHE A 41 3.35 -1.88 0.65
C PHE A 41 2.63 -2.64 -0.47
N ILE A 42 1.96 -3.75 -0.16
CA ILE A 42 1.32 -4.61 -1.17
C ILE A 42 -0.18 -4.67 -0.92
N ASP A 43 -0.98 -4.29 -1.92
CA ASP A 43 -2.41 -4.61 -1.99
C ASP A 43 -2.60 -5.97 -2.62
N ALA A 44 -2.90 -6.99 -1.80
CA ALA A 44 -3.29 -8.31 -2.29
C ALA A 44 -4.81 -8.39 -2.45
N TYR A 45 -5.26 -8.38 -3.70
CA TYR A 45 -6.67 -8.36 -4.09
C TYR A 45 -7.04 -9.51 -5.01
N THR A 46 -8.34 -9.65 -5.29
CA THR A 46 -8.84 -10.46 -6.40
C THR A 46 -9.92 -9.69 -7.19
N VAL A 47 -10.09 -10.03 -8.47
CA VAL A 47 -10.97 -9.29 -9.40
C VAL A 47 -12.45 -9.29 -8.97
N TRP A 48 -12.92 -10.38 -8.38
CA TRP A 48 -14.30 -10.57 -7.96
C TRP A 48 -14.59 -10.03 -6.55
N CYS A 49 -13.55 -9.65 -5.79
CA CYS A 49 -13.68 -9.24 -4.40
C CYS A 49 -14.29 -7.84 -4.27
N GLY A 50 -15.54 -7.77 -3.80
CA GLY A 50 -16.25 -6.51 -3.52
C GLY A 50 -15.52 -5.61 -2.52
N PRO A 51 -15.13 -6.11 -1.34
CA PRO A 51 -14.37 -5.33 -0.35
C PRO A 51 -13.04 -4.77 -0.87
N CYS A 52 -12.37 -5.48 -1.78
CA CYS A 52 -11.14 -5.01 -2.41
C CYS A 52 -11.41 -3.78 -3.29
N LYS A 53 -12.50 -3.79 -4.05
CA LYS A 53 -12.93 -2.62 -4.85
C LYS A 53 -13.31 -1.43 -3.97
N MET A 54 -13.94 -1.69 -2.81
CA MET A 54 -14.23 -0.64 -1.84
C MET A 54 -12.95 -0.06 -1.26
N LEU A 55 -11.96 -0.90 -0.92
CA LEU A 55 -10.67 -0.46 -0.39
C LEU A 55 -9.94 0.45 -1.40
N ASP A 56 -9.91 0.03 -2.68
CA ASP A 56 -9.33 0.84 -3.75
C ASP A 56 -10.03 2.21 -3.85
N LYS A 57 -11.36 2.23 -3.92
CA LYS A 57 -12.15 3.44 -4.12
C LYS A 57 -12.12 4.40 -2.93
N ASN A 58 -12.27 3.88 -1.72
CA ASN A 58 -12.52 4.70 -0.53
C ASN A 58 -11.23 4.99 0.26
N THR A 59 -10.20 4.16 0.09
CA THR A 59 -8.96 4.27 0.87
C THR A 59 -7.77 4.59 -0.02
N PHE A 60 -7.50 3.83 -1.09
CA PHE A 60 -6.31 4.06 -1.92
C PHE A 60 -6.43 5.27 -2.86
N GLN A 61 -7.64 5.74 -3.12
CA GLN A 61 -7.89 7.00 -3.82
C GLN A 61 -8.02 8.21 -2.87
N ASN A 62 -7.95 8.00 -1.56
CA ASN A 62 -7.84 9.11 -0.60
C ASN A 62 -6.48 9.80 -0.80
N LYS A 63 -6.50 11.14 -0.84
CA LYS A 63 -5.31 11.94 -1.15
C LYS A 63 -4.20 11.74 -0.11
N ASP A 64 -4.52 11.75 1.17
CA ASP A 64 -3.52 11.65 2.23
C ASP A 64 -2.86 10.27 2.22
N VAL A 65 -3.65 9.22 1.98
CA VAL A 65 -3.14 7.85 1.79
C VAL A 65 -2.20 7.79 0.58
N ALA A 66 -2.64 8.31 -0.57
CA ALA A 66 -1.86 8.23 -1.79
C ALA A 66 -0.54 9.00 -1.69
N ASP A 67 -0.57 10.21 -1.14
CA ASP A 67 0.61 11.05 -0.93
C ASP A 67 1.59 10.33 0.01
N TYR A 68 1.11 9.87 1.17
CA TYR A 68 1.97 9.22 2.16
C TYR A 68 2.57 7.91 1.64
N VAL A 69 1.78 7.08 0.95
CA VAL A 69 2.26 5.83 0.36
C VAL A 69 3.33 6.12 -0.69
N ASN A 70 3.11 7.07 -1.60
CA ASN A 70 4.08 7.42 -2.64
C ASN A 70 5.40 7.97 -2.07
N GLU A 71 5.30 8.77 -1.01
CA GLU A 71 6.48 9.31 -0.34
C GLU A 71 7.27 8.21 0.39
N ASN A 72 6.57 7.32 1.11
CA ASN A 72 7.18 6.45 2.12
C ASN A 72 7.33 4.97 1.74
N TYR A 73 6.62 4.49 0.72
CA TYR A 73 6.61 3.09 0.29
C TYR A 73 6.83 2.90 -1.22
N TYR A 74 7.30 1.72 -1.62
CA TYR A 74 7.03 1.19 -2.95
C TYR A 74 5.72 0.42 -2.89
N ALA A 75 4.73 0.82 -3.68
CA ALA A 75 3.40 0.22 -3.65
C ALA A 75 3.26 -0.83 -4.74
N VAL A 76 2.84 -2.04 -4.39
CA VAL A 76 2.62 -3.15 -5.32
C VAL A 76 1.14 -3.51 -5.32
N LYS A 77 0.59 -3.73 -6.52
CA LYS A 77 -0.78 -4.23 -6.69
C LYS A 77 -0.74 -5.66 -7.17
N PHE A 78 -1.03 -6.60 -6.27
CA PHE A 78 -0.85 -8.03 -6.50
C PHE A 78 -2.20 -8.74 -6.62
N ASN A 79 -2.46 -9.39 -7.77
CA ASN A 79 -3.66 -10.20 -7.92
C ASN A 79 -3.38 -11.59 -7.33
N ALA A 80 -3.91 -11.84 -6.13
CA ALA A 80 -3.69 -13.08 -5.38
C ALA A 80 -4.27 -14.34 -6.05
N GLU A 81 -5.07 -14.19 -7.11
CA GLU A 81 -5.57 -15.27 -7.98
C GLU A 81 -5.15 -15.07 -9.44
N GLY A 82 -4.20 -14.18 -9.71
CA GLY A 82 -3.68 -13.85 -11.04
C GLY A 82 -2.78 -14.95 -11.62
N ASN A 83 -2.36 -14.74 -12.87
CA ASN A 83 -1.48 -15.64 -13.62
C ASN A 83 -0.07 -15.08 -13.82
N GLU A 84 0.27 -14.01 -13.10
CA GLU A 84 1.62 -13.44 -13.11
C GLU A 84 2.66 -14.48 -12.70
N THR A 85 3.89 -14.30 -13.19
CA THR A 85 5.05 -15.08 -12.75
C THR A 85 5.96 -14.13 -12.03
N ILE A 86 6.19 -14.38 -10.74
CA ILE A 86 6.99 -13.51 -9.88
C ILE A 86 8.29 -14.21 -9.54
N ASN A 87 9.43 -13.60 -9.87
CA ASN A 87 10.75 -14.11 -9.48
C ASN A 87 11.28 -13.33 -8.28
N PHE A 88 11.44 -14.00 -7.15
CA PHE A 88 11.82 -13.35 -5.90
C PHE A 88 12.65 -14.29 -5.02
N GLN A 89 13.77 -13.77 -4.48
CA GLN A 89 14.69 -14.52 -3.60
C GLN A 89 15.10 -15.89 -4.17
N GLY A 90 15.43 -15.95 -5.46
CA GLY A 90 15.84 -17.19 -6.13
C GLY A 90 14.71 -18.23 -6.31
N LYS A 91 13.46 -17.84 -6.06
CA LYS A 91 12.26 -18.67 -6.27
C LYS A 91 11.39 -18.07 -7.35
N THR A 92 10.66 -18.93 -8.07
CA THR A 92 9.64 -18.52 -9.02
C THR A 92 8.27 -18.88 -8.46
N PHE A 93 7.42 -17.87 -8.28
CA PHE A 93 6.04 -18.02 -7.84
C PHE A 93 5.11 -17.87 -9.04
N LYS A 94 4.15 -18.79 -9.18
CA LYS A 94 3.15 -18.81 -10.26
C LYS A 94 1.78 -19.18 -9.71
N ASN A 95 0.78 -19.16 -10.58
CA ASN A 95 -0.51 -19.81 -10.34
C ASN A 95 -0.70 -20.99 -11.33
N PRO A 96 -0.18 -22.19 -11.02
CA PRO A 96 -0.18 -23.30 -11.98
C PRO A 96 -1.58 -23.82 -12.34
N ASN A 97 -2.58 -23.53 -11.51
CA ASN A 97 -3.96 -23.97 -11.71
C ASN A 97 -4.86 -22.83 -12.23
N PHE A 98 -4.28 -21.72 -12.68
CA PHE A 98 -5.03 -20.59 -13.21
C PHE A 98 -5.82 -21.00 -14.45
N ASP A 99 -7.11 -20.68 -14.45
CA ASP A 99 -8.02 -20.92 -15.57
C ASP A 99 -8.49 -19.61 -16.18
N ALA A 100 -7.99 -19.27 -17.37
CA ALA A 100 -8.33 -18.03 -18.08
C ALA A 100 -9.79 -17.96 -18.54
N THR A 101 -10.52 -19.07 -18.55
CA THR A 101 -11.93 -19.10 -18.95
C THR A 101 -12.86 -18.65 -17.81
N LYS A 102 -12.39 -18.67 -16.56
CA LYS A 102 -13.16 -18.25 -15.38
C LYS A 102 -13.21 -16.72 -15.30
N LYS A 103 -14.44 -16.19 -15.23
CA LYS A 103 -14.69 -14.75 -15.01
C LYS A 103 -14.79 -14.35 -13.53
N GLY A 104 -14.75 -15.34 -12.63
CA GLY A 104 -14.94 -15.16 -11.18
C GLY A 104 -13.70 -15.59 -10.39
N ARG A 105 -13.93 -16.45 -9.38
CA ARG A 105 -12.86 -17.03 -8.55
C ARG A 105 -11.92 -17.91 -9.36
N ASN A 106 -10.63 -17.80 -9.07
CA ASN A 106 -9.57 -18.68 -9.59
C ASN A 106 -8.82 -19.37 -8.45
N SER A 107 -7.88 -20.25 -8.79
CA SER A 107 -6.94 -20.78 -7.80
C SER A 107 -6.04 -19.66 -7.26
N SER A 108 -5.57 -19.83 -6.03
CA SER A 108 -4.64 -18.87 -5.42
C SER A 108 -3.25 -18.96 -6.05
N HIS A 109 -2.63 -17.81 -6.28
CA HIS A 109 -1.24 -17.68 -6.70
C HIS A 109 -0.30 -18.12 -5.56
N GLN A 110 0.83 -18.77 -5.88
CA GLN A 110 1.74 -19.34 -4.88
C GLN A 110 2.31 -18.28 -3.91
N LEU A 111 2.48 -17.04 -4.37
CA LEU A 111 2.94 -15.94 -3.51
C LEU A 111 1.95 -15.63 -2.37
N SER A 112 0.65 -15.87 -2.58
CA SER A 112 -0.38 -15.72 -1.55
C SER A 112 -0.13 -16.68 -0.37
N ALA A 113 0.21 -17.93 -0.67
CA ALA A 113 0.55 -18.91 0.37
C ALA A 113 1.87 -18.57 1.07
N TYR A 114 2.86 -18.06 0.33
CA TYR A 114 4.15 -17.63 0.88
C TYR A 114 4.00 -16.54 1.94
N TYR A 115 3.11 -15.56 1.72
CA TYR A 115 2.81 -14.50 2.69
C TYR A 115 1.64 -14.80 3.64
N GLY A 116 1.12 -16.03 3.64
CA GLY A 116 0.04 -16.43 4.56
C GLY A 116 -1.31 -15.72 4.32
N ILE A 117 -1.60 -15.33 3.07
CA ILE A 117 -2.85 -14.66 2.70
C ILE A 117 -4.00 -15.66 2.73
N SER A 118 -4.92 -15.48 3.67
CA SER A 118 -6.09 -16.36 3.88
C SER A 118 -7.44 -15.68 3.58
N ALA A 119 -7.45 -14.35 3.40
CA ALA A 119 -8.64 -13.56 3.10
C ALA A 119 -8.30 -12.36 2.22
N TYR A 120 -9.33 -11.79 1.56
CA TYR A 120 -9.17 -10.64 0.68
C TYR A 120 -10.08 -9.47 1.10
N PRO A 121 -9.61 -8.21 1.00
CA PRO A 121 -8.24 -7.82 0.70
C PRO A 121 -7.29 -8.18 1.85
N THR A 122 -5.99 -8.29 1.57
CA THR A 122 -4.93 -8.30 2.60
C THR A 122 -3.88 -7.28 2.19
N ILE A 123 -3.49 -6.40 3.11
CA ILE A 123 -2.41 -5.43 2.91
C ILE A 123 -1.14 -6.03 3.52
N ILE A 124 -0.06 -6.17 2.76
CA ILE A 124 1.21 -6.70 3.25
C ILE A 124 2.24 -5.59 3.35
N PHE A 125 3.03 -5.62 4.42
CA PHE A 125 4.20 -4.77 4.59
C PHE A 125 5.47 -5.61 4.57
N LEU A 126 6.43 -5.22 3.75
CA LEU A 126 7.79 -5.75 3.77
C LEU A 126 8.78 -4.66 4.21
N ASP A 127 9.83 -5.05 4.90
CA ASP A 127 10.93 -4.15 5.26
C ASP A 127 11.79 -3.77 4.04
N GLU A 128 12.80 -2.97 4.28
CA GLU A 128 13.77 -2.46 3.31
C GLU A 128 14.64 -3.56 2.66
N GLU A 129 14.61 -4.79 3.18
CA GLU A 129 15.27 -5.98 2.65
C GLU A 129 14.26 -7.02 2.09
N SER A 130 13.00 -6.61 1.92
CA SER A 130 11.88 -7.45 1.46
C SER A 130 11.51 -8.62 2.41
N ASN A 131 11.87 -8.55 3.70
CA ASN A 131 11.35 -9.48 4.69
C ASN A 131 9.94 -9.07 5.13
N LEU A 132 9.10 -10.06 5.43
CA LEU A 132 7.73 -9.83 5.87
C LEU A 132 7.71 -9.14 7.25
N ILE A 133 7.07 -7.96 7.32
CA ILE A 133 6.72 -7.31 8.60
C ILE A 133 5.39 -7.88 9.10
N ALA A 134 4.32 -7.71 8.32
CA ALA A 134 2.99 -8.18 8.70
C ALA A 134 2.02 -8.27 7.50
N PRO A 135 1.14 -9.28 7.48
CA PRO A 135 -0.09 -9.26 6.69
C PRO A 135 -1.26 -8.68 7.51
N LEU A 136 -1.99 -7.72 6.95
CA LEU A 136 -3.17 -7.08 7.55
C LEU A 136 -4.43 -7.46 6.75
N PRO A 137 -5.20 -8.47 7.18
CA PRO A 137 -6.40 -8.88 6.48
C PRO A 137 -7.54 -7.88 6.65
N GLY A 138 -8.39 -7.82 5.63
CA GLY A 138 -9.65 -7.08 5.60
C GLY A 138 -9.50 -5.61 5.23
N TYR A 139 -10.65 -5.01 4.92
CA TYR A 139 -10.77 -3.59 4.59
C TYR A 139 -10.22 -2.69 5.72
N LYS A 140 -9.65 -1.54 5.34
CA LYS A 140 -9.18 -0.47 6.22
C LYS A 140 -9.66 0.86 5.67
N THR A 141 -10.26 1.70 6.51
CA THR A 141 -10.50 3.11 6.16
C THR A 141 -9.18 3.87 6.05
N PRO A 142 -9.14 5.10 5.48
CA PRO A 142 -7.93 5.94 5.47
C PRO A 142 -7.25 6.05 6.84
N GLN A 143 -8.02 6.38 7.88
CA GLN A 143 -7.48 6.52 9.25
C GLN A 143 -6.97 5.18 9.83
N GLN A 144 -7.72 4.09 9.63
CA GLN A 144 -7.24 2.78 10.08
C GLN A 144 -5.94 2.40 9.39
N LEU A 145 -5.81 2.71 8.09
CA LEU A 145 -4.59 2.43 7.34
C LEU A 145 -3.44 3.36 7.75
N GLU A 146 -3.73 4.63 8.02
CA GLU A 146 -2.76 5.63 8.52
C GLU A 146 -1.97 5.10 9.71
N LEU A 147 -2.67 4.50 10.68
CA LEU A 147 -2.05 3.97 11.89
C LEU A 147 -0.97 2.94 11.56
N TYR A 148 -1.27 1.98 10.67
CA TYR A 148 -0.32 0.94 10.28
C TYR A 148 0.80 1.48 9.38
N LEU A 149 0.47 2.40 8.46
CA LEU A 149 1.47 3.07 7.63
C LEU A 149 2.50 3.79 8.53
N LYS A 150 2.06 4.61 9.48
CA LYS A 150 3.00 5.32 10.36
C LYS A 150 3.76 4.35 11.27
N LEU A 151 3.06 3.40 11.91
CA LEU A 151 3.66 2.36 12.77
C LEU A 151 4.79 1.59 12.09
N PHE A 152 4.58 1.13 10.85
CA PHE A 152 5.59 0.36 10.13
C PHE A 152 6.66 1.24 9.49
N LYS A 153 6.33 2.48 9.11
CA LYS A 153 7.34 3.39 8.57
C LYS A 153 8.41 3.72 9.60
N THR A 154 8.01 3.96 10.85
CA THR A 154 8.89 4.36 11.96
C THR A 154 9.47 3.19 12.75
N ASP A 155 9.12 1.95 12.39
CA ASP A 155 9.47 0.74 13.14
C ASP A 155 8.97 0.71 14.60
N ASP A 156 7.97 1.54 14.95
CA ASP A 156 7.42 1.63 16.30
C ASP A 156 6.95 0.27 16.82
N PHE A 157 6.45 -0.60 15.93
CA PHE A 157 6.02 -1.97 16.25
C PHE A 157 7.12 -2.81 16.95
N LYS A 158 8.40 -2.53 16.70
CA LYS A 158 9.52 -3.24 17.35
C LYS A 158 9.62 -2.92 18.85
N THR A 159 9.03 -1.80 19.28
CA THR A 159 9.03 -1.38 20.70
C THR A 159 7.80 -1.83 21.47
N LEU A 160 6.72 -2.20 20.77
CA LEU A 160 5.44 -2.61 21.35
C LEU A 160 5.49 -4.07 21.80
N THR A 161 6.15 -4.31 22.93
CA THR A 161 6.47 -5.66 23.44
C THR A 161 5.65 -6.06 24.65
N LYS A 162 5.05 -5.09 25.34
CA LYS A 162 4.22 -5.32 26.53
C LYS A 162 2.75 -5.44 26.14
N GLN A 163 1.99 -6.12 26.99
CA GLN A 163 0.57 -6.40 26.79
C GLN A 163 -0.26 -5.15 26.43
N ASP A 164 0.01 -4.01 27.08
CA ASP A 164 -0.79 -2.79 26.92
C ASP A 164 -0.19 -1.80 25.90
N ASP A 165 0.99 -2.06 25.36
CA ASP A 165 1.69 -1.11 24.47
C ASP A 165 0.87 -0.81 23.22
N TRP A 166 0.23 -1.82 22.64
CA TRP A 166 -0.62 -1.63 21.47
C TRP A 166 -1.85 -0.77 21.76
N ALA A 167 -2.56 -1.06 22.85
CA ALA A 167 -3.74 -0.28 23.25
C ALA A 167 -3.35 1.18 23.52
N ASN A 168 -2.20 1.39 24.19
CA ASN A 168 -1.65 2.71 24.44
C ASN A 168 -1.23 3.43 23.15
N TYR A 169 -0.61 2.73 22.21
CA TYR A 169 -0.24 3.29 20.91
C TYR A 169 -1.49 3.80 20.18
N GLN A 170 -2.54 2.98 20.10
CA GLN A 170 -3.80 3.35 19.44
C GLN A 170 -4.49 4.53 20.14
N ALA A 171 -4.52 4.55 21.47
CA ALA A 171 -5.18 5.61 22.24
C ALA A 171 -4.48 6.97 22.10
N ASN A 172 -3.16 6.98 21.90
CA ASN A 172 -2.37 8.20 21.77
C ASN A 172 -2.07 8.58 20.31
N PHE A 173 -2.48 7.76 19.35
CA PHE A 173 -2.27 8.02 17.93
C PHE A 173 -3.10 9.22 17.46
N LYS A 174 -2.44 10.17 16.81
CA LYS A 174 -3.09 11.36 16.25
C LYS A 174 -3.29 11.16 14.75
N TYR A 175 -4.53 10.91 14.37
CA TYR A 175 -4.92 10.76 12.97
C TYR A 175 -4.87 12.11 12.26
N GLU A 176 -4.22 12.12 11.10
CA GLU A 176 -4.09 13.27 10.22
C GLU A 176 -4.84 13.05 8.91
N PHE A 177 -5.11 11.79 8.53
CA PHE A 177 -5.78 11.49 7.27
C PHE A 177 -7.28 11.77 7.39
N VAL A 178 -7.84 12.37 6.33
CA VAL A 178 -9.29 12.54 6.21
C VAL A 178 -9.97 11.21 5.91
N GLN A 179 -11.20 11.02 6.42
CA GLN A 179 -12.00 9.81 6.17
C GLN A 179 -12.57 9.74 4.75
#